data_AF-A0A5P0YTC1-F1
#
_entry.id   AF-A0A5P0YTC1-F1
#
_cell.length_a   1.000
_cell.length_b   1.000
_cell.length_c   1.000
_cell.angle_alpha   90.00
_cell.angle_beta   90.00
_cell.angle_gamma   90.00
#
_symmetry.space_group_name_H-M   'P 1'
#
loop_
_entity.id
_entity.type
_entity.pdbx_description
1 polymer ?
#
loop_
_entity_poly.entity_id
_entity_poly.type
_entity_poly.pdbx_seq_one_letter_code
_entity_poly.pdbx_strand_id
1 'polypeptide(L)'
;MTGAPENPPPTWHDMGRDVDLALALAQGRPTGPAADEVRRRLRSYLTLLADPAEAHARSLADSHARDLASATVDHARALLRDDHSAADPAALLRSLAKSTRYLMRYAARGHQQSRNRDHAGR
;
A
#
# COMPACT_ATOMS: atom_id res chain seq x y z
N MET A 1 -21.25 19.50 20.11
CA MET A 1 -20.05 18.68 19.88
C MET A 1 -20.39 17.68 18.79
N THR A 2 -20.14 18.01 17.54
CA THR A 2 -20.46 17.15 16.40
C THR A 2 -19.29 16.19 16.22
N GLY A 3 -19.45 14.94 16.66
CA GLY A 3 -18.49 13.88 16.33
C GLY A 3 -18.47 13.75 14.81
N ALA A 4 -17.34 14.06 14.18
CA ALA A 4 -17.14 13.78 12.78
C ALA A 4 -17.39 12.28 12.56
N PRO A 5 -18.08 11.85 11.48
CA PRO A 5 -18.19 10.43 11.20
C PRO A 5 -16.77 9.89 11.06
N GLU A 6 -16.39 8.99 11.97
CA GLU A 6 -15.19 8.20 11.83
C GLU A 6 -15.37 7.40 10.55
N ASN A 7 -14.75 7.87 9.45
CA ASN A 7 -14.84 7.16 8.18
C ASN A 7 -14.34 5.74 8.42
N PRO A 8 -15.13 4.71 8.04
CA PRO A 8 -14.71 3.33 8.24
C PRO A 8 -13.35 3.12 7.57
N PRO A 9 -12.48 2.29 8.16
CA PRO A 9 -11.18 2.01 7.56
C PRO A 9 -11.37 1.51 6.12
N PRO A 10 -10.49 1.91 5.20
CA PRO A 10 -10.60 1.55 3.79
C PRO A 10 -10.62 0.03 3.62
N THR A 11 -11.55 -0.47 2.81
CA THR A 11 -11.61 -1.91 2.51
C THR A 11 -10.59 -2.27 1.43
N TRP A 12 -10.27 -3.57 1.29
CA TRP A 12 -9.46 -4.08 0.18
C TRP A 12 -10.02 -3.69 -1.19
N HIS A 13 -11.35 -3.61 -1.30
CA HIS A 13 -12.04 -3.23 -2.53
C HIS A 13 -11.84 -1.74 -2.85
N ASP A 14 -11.90 -0.88 -1.83
CA ASP A 14 -11.66 0.56 -1.99
C ASP A 14 -10.21 0.83 -2.41
N MET A 15 -9.26 0.15 -1.75
CA MET A 15 -7.84 0.24 -2.13
C MET A 15 -7.61 -0.21 -3.57
N GLY A 16 -8.27 -1.29 -4.02
CA GLY A 16 -8.19 -1.76 -5.40
C GLY A 16 -8.71 -0.73 -6.41
N ARG A 17 -9.88 -0.13 -6.13
CA ARG A 17 -10.44 0.95 -6.97
C ARG A 17 -9.50 2.15 -7.09
N ASP A 18 -8.90 2.56 -5.98
CA ASP A 18 -7.98 3.70 -5.97
C ASP A 18 -6.65 3.40 -6.68
N VAL A 19 -6.18 2.14 -6.65
CA VAL A 19 -5.06 1.68 -7.48
C VAL A 19 -5.40 1.79 -8.97
N ASP A 20 -6.56 1.30 -9.38
CA ASP A 20 -6.97 1.34 -10.79
C ASP A 20 -7.17 2.79 -11.27
N LEU A 21 -7.79 3.63 -10.43
CA LEU A 21 -7.95 5.07 -10.69
C LEU A 21 -6.59 5.77 -10.84
N ALA A 22 -5.64 5.49 -9.96
CA ALA A 22 -4.30 6.05 -10.02
C ALA A 22 -3.57 5.68 -11.32
N LEU A 23 -3.68 4.42 -11.75
CA LEU A 23 -3.10 3.94 -13.00
C LEU A 23 -3.75 4.59 -14.23
N ALA A 24 -5.08 4.79 -14.20
CA ALA A 24 -5.80 5.49 -15.25
C ALA A 24 -5.39 6.97 -15.35
N LEU A 25 -5.34 7.68 -14.21
CA LEU A 25 -4.91 9.09 -14.15
C LEU A 25 -3.46 9.27 -14.63
N ALA A 26 -2.59 8.31 -14.36
CA ALA A 26 -1.19 8.38 -14.76
C ALA A 26 -0.91 8.09 -16.25
N GLN A 27 -1.95 7.84 -17.05
CA GLN A 27 -1.85 7.85 -18.52
C GLN A 27 -1.79 9.28 -19.09
N GLY A 28 -2.24 10.27 -18.33
CA GLY A 28 -2.14 11.68 -18.67
C GLY A 28 -1.13 12.41 -17.78
N ARG A 29 -1.44 13.68 -17.48
CA ARG A 29 -0.68 14.49 -16.51
C ARG A 29 -1.54 14.63 -15.23
N PRO A 30 -1.38 13.75 -14.24
CA PRO A 30 -2.26 13.71 -13.08
C PRO A 30 -1.92 14.84 -12.10
N THR A 31 -2.50 16.00 -12.36
CA THR A 31 -2.37 17.21 -11.55
C THR A 31 -3.74 17.70 -11.09
N GLY A 32 -3.77 18.38 -9.94
CA GLY A 32 -4.98 18.97 -9.38
C GLY A 32 -5.69 18.08 -8.36
N PRO A 33 -6.83 18.55 -7.83
CA PRO A 33 -7.38 18.04 -6.57
C PRO A 33 -7.69 16.54 -6.57
N ALA A 34 -8.19 16.00 -7.70
CA ALA A 34 -8.50 14.58 -7.80
C ALA A 34 -7.23 13.70 -7.74
N ALA A 35 -6.16 14.11 -8.41
CA ALA A 35 -4.89 13.38 -8.39
C ALA A 35 -4.20 13.49 -7.02
N ASP A 36 -4.31 14.65 -6.37
CA ASP A 36 -3.75 14.89 -5.03
C ASP A 36 -4.48 14.03 -3.98
N GLU A 37 -5.80 13.92 -4.08
CA GLU A 37 -6.60 13.10 -3.17
C GLU A 37 -6.33 11.60 -3.35
N VAL A 38 -6.19 11.11 -4.59
CA VAL A 38 -5.78 9.72 -4.85
C VAL A 38 -4.36 9.47 -4.30
N ARG A 39 -3.43 10.40 -4.51
CA ARG A 39 -2.06 10.31 -3.97
C ARG A 39 -2.06 10.23 -2.45
N ARG A 40 -2.86 11.06 -1.79
CA ARG A 40 -3.04 11.07 -0.33
C ARG A 40 -3.57 9.72 0.16
N ARG A 41 -4.63 9.21 -0.45
CA ARG A 41 -5.23 7.90 -0.10
C ARG A 41 -4.25 6.75 -0.27
N LEU A 42 -3.55 6.68 -1.40
CA LEU A 42 -2.53 5.65 -1.63
C LEU A 42 -1.40 5.70 -0.60
N ARG A 43 -0.91 6.89 -0.23
CA ARG A 43 0.08 7.04 0.84
C ARG A 43 -0.45 6.54 2.19
N SER A 44 -1.69 6.86 2.55
CA SER A 44 -2.32 6.29 3.74
C SER A 44 -2.39 4.76 3.69
N TYR A 45 -2.68 4.17 2.52
CA TYR A 45 -2.70 2.72 2.37
C TYR A 45 -1.31 2.10 2.53
N LEU A 46 -0.26 2.72 1.99
CA LEU A 46 1.11 2.24 2.20
C LEU A 46 1.47 2.21 3.69
N THR A 47 1.10 3.24 4.47
CA THR A 47 1.29 3.25 5.92
C THR A 47 0.57 2.09 6.62
N LEU A 48 -0.67 1.80 6.22
CA LEU A 48 -1.46 0.71 6.81
C LEU A 48 -0.94 -0.68 6.46
N LEU A 49 -0.38 -0.84 5.25
CA LEU A 49 -0.01 -2.15 4.72
C LEU A 49 1.46 -2.52 4.95
N ALA A 50 2.33 -1.56 5.26
CA ALA A 50 3.78 -1.79 5.37
C ALA A 50 4.13 -2.86 6.42
N ASP A 51 3.58 -2.75 7.62
CA ASP A 51 3.95 -3.65 8.72
C ASP A 51 3.39 -5.07 8.53
N PRO A 52 2.11 -5.28 8.14
CA PRO A 52 1.62 -6.62 7.80
C PRO A 52 2.38 -7.25 6.62
N ALA A 53 2.76 -6.45 5.61
CA ALA A 53 3.56 -6.93 4.49
C ALA A 53 4.99 -7.33 4.92
N GLU A 54 5.61 -6.57 5.83
CA GLU A 54 6.91 -6.91 6.40
C GLU A 54 6.87 -8.19 7.24
N ALA A 55 5.82 -8.38 8.04
CA ALA A 55 5.61 -9.60 8.80
C ALA A 55 5.53 -10.83 7.88
N HIS A 56 4.85 -10.69 6.73
CA HIS A 56 4.84 -11.73 5.70
C HIS A 56 6.22 -11.95 5.08
N ALA A 57 6.95 -10.88 4.72
CA ALA A 57 8.30 -11.01 4.15
C ALA A 57 9.20 -11.84 5.08
N ARG A 58 9.24 -11.51 6.38
CA ARG A 58 10.05 -12.20 7.39
C ARG A 58 9.65 -13.67 7.60
N SER A 59 8.42 -14.07 7.28
CA SER A 59 7.95 -15.45 7.44
C SER A 59 8.27 -16.35 6.24
N LEU A 60 8.68 -15.81 5.10
CA LEU A 60 9.03 -16.58 3.92
C LEU A 60 10.29 -17.42 4.17
N ALA A 61 10.22 -18.72 3.90
CA ALA A 61 11.35 -19.63 4.02
C ALA A 61 12.37 -19.47 2.88
N ASP A 62 11.88 -19.18 1.67
CA ASP A 62 12.70 -18.91 0.49
C ASP A 62 13.40 -17.55 0.61
N SER A 63 14.74 -17.54 0.56
CA SER A 63 15.54 -16.34 0.78
C SER A 63 15.33 -15.30 -0.30
N HIS A 64 15.26 -15.72 -1.57
CA HIS A 64 15.05 -14.81 -2.69
C HIS A 64 13.67 -14.15 -2.62
N ALA A 65 12.62 -14.90 -2.30
CA ALA A 65 11.28 -14.37 -2.10
C ALA A 65 11.21 -13.41 -0.90
N ARG A 66 11.91 -13.73 0.19
CA ARG A 66 12.05 -12.84 1.36
C ARG A 66 12.70 -11.52 0.96
N ASP A 67 13.83 -11.56 0.27
CA ASP A 67 14.57 -10.37 -0.13
C ASP A 67 13.75 -9.48 -1.06
N LEU A 68 13.06 -10.08 -2.02
CA LEU A 68 12.15 -9.36 -2.92
C LEU A 68 10.99 -8.68 -2.16
N ALA A 69 10.38 -9.40 -1.21
CA ALA A 69 9.29 -8.86 -0.40
C ALA A 69 9.77 -7.71 0.50
N SER A 70 10.92 -7.88 1.18
CA SER A 70 11.53 -6.84 2.01
C SER A 70 11.89 -5.60 1.19
N ALA A 71 12.54 -5.77 0.04
CA ALA A 71 12.87 -4.66 -0.86
C ALA A 71 11.62 -3.90 -1.34
N THR A 72 10.51 -4.62 -1.55
CA THR A 72 9.23 -3.99 -1.92
C THR A 72 8.67 -3.14 -0.78
N VAL A 73 8.75 -3.61 0.47
CA VAL A 73 8.33 -2.84 1.66
C VAL A 73 9.21 -1.62 1.85
N ASP A 74 10.53 -1.77 1.71
CA ASP A 74 11.48 -0.67 1.83
C ASP A 74 11.26 0.42 0.79
N HIS A 75 10.96 0.02 -0.45
CA HIS A 75 10.59 0.95 -1.51
C HIS A 75 9.30 1.71 -1.17
N ALA A 76 8.25 1.02 -0.68
CA ALA A 76 7.02 1.66 -0.26
C ALA A 76 7.25 2.67 0.89
N ARG A 77 8.11 2.34 1.85
CA ARG A 77 8.50 3.25 2.93
C ARG A 77 9.30 4.45 2.42
N ALA A 78 10.15 4.28 1.42
CA ALA A 78 10.86 5.39 0.79
C ALA A 78 9.88 6.38 0.13
N LEU A 79 8.83 5.88 -0.55
CA LEU A 79 7.79 6.74 -1.14
C LEU A 79 7.03 7.60 -0.11
N LEU A 80 6.98 7.17 1.16
CA LEU A 80 6.39 7.92 2.27
C LEU A 80 7.31 9.02 2.82
N ARG A 81 8.63 8.82 2.77
CA ARG A 81 9.63 9.75 3.32
C ARG A 81 10.00 10.86 2.35
N ASP A 82 10.05 10.54 1.06
CA ASP A 82 10.54 11.48 0.05
C ASP A 82 9.52 12.57 -0.27
N ASP A 83 10.01 13.81 -0.28
CA ASP A 83 9.29 14.96 -0.80
C ASP A 83 9.37 14.94 -2.34
N HIS A 84 8.38 14.29 -2.95
CA HIS A 84 8.30 14.11 -4.41
C HIS A 84 7.85 15.37 -5.16
N SER A 85 8.07 16.56 -4.59
CA SER A 85 7.68 17.85 -5.18
C SER A 85 8.34 18.12 -6.54
N ALA A 86 9.51 17.51 -6.82
CA ALA A 86 10.21 17.58 -8.11
C ALA A 86 10.00 16.36 -9.03
N ALA A 87 9.29 15.32 -8.57
CA ALA A 87 9.09 14.10 -9.36
C ALA A 87 7.99 14.26 -10.41
N ASP A 88 8.10 13.55 -11.55
CA ASP A 88 7.01 13.43 -12.51
C ASP A 88 5.74 12.92 -11.79
N PRO A 89 4.64 13.71 -11.77
CA PRO A 89 3.41 13.32 -11.09
C PRO A 89 2.86 11.97 -11.56
N ALA A 90 3.01 11.65 -12.85
CA ALA A 90 2.54 10.38 -13.39
C ALA A 90 3.40 9.21 -12.91
N ALA A 91 4.73 9.36 -12.92
CA ALA A 91 5.64 8.37 -12.36
C ALA A 91 5.38 8.10 -10.88
N LEU A 92 5.24 9.16 -10.07
CA LEU A 92 4.93 9.02 -8.65
C LEU A 92 3.62 8.27 -8.42
N LEU A 93 2.56 8.64 -9.15
CA LEU A 93 1.24 8.03 -8.99
C LEU A 93 1.26 6.55 -9.37
N ARG A 94 2.01 6.17 -10.43
CA ARG A 94 2.24 4.76 -10.79
C ARG A 94 3.02 4.01 -9.70
N SER A 95 4.06 4.61 -9.14
CA SER A 95 4.88 3.97 -8.10
C SER A 95 4.07 3.73 -6.83
N LEU A 96 3.24 4.69 -6.41
CA LEU A 96 2.32 4.52 -5.30
C LEU A 96 1.33 3.40 -5.58
N ALA A 97 0.65 3.41 -6.75
CA ALA A 97 -0.36 2.41 -7.10
C ALA A 97 0.22 0.98 -7.13
N LYS A 98 1.40 0.80 -7.76
CA LYS A 98 2.08 -0.49 -7.82
C LYS A 98 2.51 -0.97 -6.44
N SER A 99 3.11 -0.10 -5.63
CA SER A 99 3.50 -0.42 -4.27
C SER A 99 2.29 -0.84 -3.44
N THR A 100 1.19 -0.09 -3.49
CA THR A 100 -0.06 -0.43 -2.78
C THR A 100 -0.54 -1.82 -3.20
N ARG A 101 -0.61 -2.11 -4.50
CA ARG A 101 -1.05 -3.43 -5.00
C ARG A 101 -0.17 -4.58 -4.50
N TYR A 102 1.15 -4.43 -4.49
CA TYR A 102 2.05 -5.46 -3.97
C TYR A 102 1.92 -5.65 -2.46
N LEU A 103 1.89 -4.54 -1.71
CA LEU A 103 1.72 -4.57 -0.27
C LEU A 103 0.37 -5.19 0.12
N MET A 104 -0.70 -4.92 -0.65
CA MET A 104 -2.00 -5.55 -0.42
C MET A 104 -1.91 -7.08 -0.50
N ARG A 105 -1.20 -7.60 -1.50
CA ARG A 105 -0.98 -9.04 -1.69
C ARG A 105 -0.18 -9.66 -0.53
N TYR A 106 0.85 -8.98 -0.05
CA TYR A 106 1.68 -9.47 1.06
C TYR A 106 0.96 -9.38 2.40
N ALA A 107 0.29 -8.26 2.68
CA ALA A 107 -0.48 -8.06 3.89
C ALA A 107 -1.64 -9.06 4.03
N ALA A 108 -2.36 -9.38 2.94
CA ALA A 108 -3.38 -10.42 2.95
C ALA A 108 -2.82 -11.80 3.35
N ARG A 109 -1.61 -12.13 2.88
CA ARG A 109 -0.92 -13.38 3.25
C ARG A 109 -0.38 -13.37 4.67
N GLY A 110 0.08 -12.21 5.16
CA GLY A 110 0.46 -12.01 6.55
C GLY A 110 -0.71 -12.24 7.51
N HIS A 111 -1.88 -11.64 7.21
CA HIS A 111 -3.10 -11.80 8.01
C HIS A 111 -3.58 -13.26 8.08
N GLN A 112 -3.49 -14.00 6.97
CA GLN A 112 -3.90 -15.41 6.93
C GLN A 112 -2.94 -16.31 7.73
N GLN A 113 -1.64 -16.01 7.77
CA GLN A 113 -0.68 -16.76 8.57
C GLN A 113 -0.84 -16.51 10.08
N SER A 114 -1.07 -15.26 10.49
CA SER A 114 -1.33 -14.95 11.90
C SER A 114 -2.58 -15.68 12.40
N ARG A 115 -3.68 -15.61 11.64
CA ARG A 115 -4.90 -16.36 11.94
C ARG A 115 -4.68 -17.86 12.07
N ASN A 116 -3.90 -18.47 11.18
CA ASN A 116 -3.64 -19.91 11.24
C ASN A 116 -2.77 -20.32 12.44
N ARG A 117 -1.84 -19.47 12.91
CA ARG A 117 -1.06 -19.75 14.13
C ARG A 117 -1.92 -19.73 15.38
N ASP A 118 -2.86 -18.79 15.49
CA ASP A 118 -3.74 -18.68 16.66
C ASP A 118 -4.67 -19.90 16.84
N HIS A 119 -4.95 -20.63 15.76
CA HIS A 119 -5.78 -21.83 15.78
C HIS A 119 -5.00 -23.14 16.04
N ALA A 120 -3.68 -23.14 15.80
CA ALA A 120 -2.83 -24.33 15.99
C ALA A 120 -2.24 -24.43 17.41
N GLY A 121 -2.50 -23.46 18.28
CA GLY A 121 -2.04 -23.41 19.67
C GLY A 121 -3.04 -23.92 20.71
N ARG A 122 -4.04 -24.73 20.34
CA ARG A 122 -4.98 -25.38 21.26
C ARG A 122 -4.84 -26.90 21.22
#